data_AF-A0A7C0VYI6-F1
#
_entry.id   AF-A0A7C0VYI6-F1
#
_cell.length_a   1.000
_cell.length_b   1.000
_cell.length_c   1.000
_cell.angle_alpha   90.00
_cell.angle_beta   90.00
_cell.angle_gamma   90.00
#
_symmetry.space_group_name_H-M   'P 1'
#
loop_
_entity.id
_entity.type
_entity.pdbx_description
1 polymer ?
#
loop_
_entity_poly.entity_id
_entity_poly.type
_entity_poly.pdbx_seq_one_letter_code
_entity_poly.pdbx_strand_id
1 'polypeptide(L)'
;KKEAELPYVLSAYKAPNVLQKDSYALDVLAGVLSGGKSARIYRSLIDEKQIALSAGAGYSNFLKYPFLFYLYGTAMPGRSIDEVEKALYEEVEKIKEHAPTEREVQKAKNQIETDFIMGQDSIFFQAEMIGMFEMIGDWRLKDKYLEGVREVTPGDVRDAARKYLIEDKRTVGILIPLKKSE
;
A
#
# COMPACT_ATOMS: atom_id res chain seq x y z
N LYS A 1 23.66 -16.86 11.43
CA LYS A 1 22.42 -16.39 10.77
C LYS A 1 21.36 -16.34 11.87
N LYS A 2 20.77 -15.19 12.21
CA LYS A 2 19.65 -15.17 13.17
C LYS A 2 18.41 -15.71 12.46
N GLU A 3 17.71 -16.63 13.10
CA GLU A 3 16.44 -17.16 12.61
C GLU A 3 15.33 -16.13 12.82
N ALA A 4 14.32 -16.15 11.94
CA ALA A 4 13.12 -15.36 12.14
C ALA A 4 12.33 -15.91 13.33
N GLU A 5 11.78 -15.02 14.16
CA GLU A 5 11.06 -15.41 15.39
C GLU A 5 9.54 -15.29 15.26
N LEU A 6 9.04 -14.44 14.35
CA LEU A 6 7.60 -14.17 14.18
C LEU A 6 7.13 -14.50 12.76
N PRO A 7 5.92 -15.08 12.60
CA PRO A 7 5.30 -15.28 11.30
C PRO A 7 5.05 -13.97 10.57
N TYR A 8 5.22 -13.99 9.25
CA TYR A 8 5.01 -12.84 8.37
C TYR A 8 4.23 -13.25 7.12
N VAL A 9 3.31 -12.39 6.69
CA VAL A 9 2.54 -12.56 5.44
C VAL A 9 2.81 -11.36 4.53
N LEU A 10 2.97 -11.66 3.24
CA LEU A 10 2.97 -10.69 2.16
C LEU A 10 2.00 -11.17 1.08
N SER A 11 1.00 -10.35 0.79
CA SER A 11 0.04 -10.60 -0.29
C SER A 11 0.21 -9.54 -1.35
N ALA A 12 0.31 -9.92 -2.61
CA ALA A 12 0.54 -9.00 -3.70
C ALA A 12 -0.43 -9.22 -4.86
N TYR A 13 -0.75 -8.12 -5.54
CA TYR A 13 -1.62 -8.07 -6.71
C TYR A 13 -0.89 -7.33 -7.82
N LYS A 14 -1.01 -7.80 -9.06
CA LYS A 14 -0.48 -7.07 -10.22
C LYS A 14 -1.22 -5.74 -10.36
N ALA A 15 -0.47 -4.65 -10.37
CA ALA A 15 -1.00 -3.30 -10.45
C ALA A 15 -0.29 -2.51 -11.57
N PRO A 16 -0.97 -1.53 -12.20
CA PRO A 16 -0.41 -0.75 -13.29
C PRO A 16 0.78 0.10 -12.80
N ASN A 17 1.50 0.71 -13.73
CA ASN A 17 2.47 1.76 -13.41
C ASN A 17 1.80 3.15 -13.43
N VAL A 18 2.58 4.19 -13.12
CA VAL A 18 2.11 5.59 -13.02
C VAL A 18 1.51 6.20 -14.30
N LEU A 19 1.61 5.52 -15.46
CA LEU A 19 1.06 6.01 -16.72
C LEU A 19 -0.45 5.80 -16.84
N GLN A 20 -1.02 4.91 -16.03
CA GLN A 20 -2.46 4.61 -16.06
C GLN A 20 -3.18 5.46 -15.03
N LYS A 21 -4.33 6.05 -15.38
CA LYS A 21 -5.10 6.91 -14.45
C LYS A 21 -5.40 6.24 -13.11
N ASP A 22 -5.65 4.94 -13.13
CA ASP A 22 -5.96 4.16 -11.93
C ASP A 22 -4.78 4.08 -10.94
N SER A 23 -3.55 4.39 -11.35
CA SER A 23 -2.39 4.40 -10.45
C SER A 23 -2.53 5.44 -9.35
N TYR A 24 -3.10 6.61 -9.66
CA TYR A 24 -3.30 7.66 -8.65
C TYR A 24 -4.29 7.19 -7.58
N ALA A 25 -5.37 6.52 -8.00
CA ALA A 25 -6.35 5.95 -7.09
C ALA A 25 -5.77 4.81 -6.24
N LEU A 26 -4.88 3.98 -6.80
CA LEU A 26 -4.16 2.94 -6.06
C LEU A 26 -3.15 3.50 -5.06
N ASP A 27 -2.49 4.61 -5.38
CA ASP A 27 -1.57 5.27 -4.44
C ASP A 27 -2.33 5.88 -3.25
N VAL A 28 -3.44 6.55 -3.54
CA VAL A 28 -4.37 7.03 -2.50
C VAL A 28 -4.96 5.88 -1.69
N LEU A 29 -5.30 4.75 -2.32
CA LEU A 29 -5.75 3.54 -1.63
C LEU A 29 -4.71 3.03 -0.63
N ALA A 30 -3.43 2.97 -1.01
CA ALA A 30 -2.35 2.59 -0.12
C ALA A 30 -2.25 3.57 1.07
N GLY A 31 -2.39 4.87 0.83
CA GLY A 31 -2.43 5.89 1.87
C GLY A 31 -3.64 5.75 2.83
N VAL A 32 -4.83 5.42 2.33
CA VAL A 32 -6.02 5.16 3.17
C VAL A 32 -5.82 3.93 4.05
N LEU A 33 -5.24 2.87 3.49
CA LEU A 33 -5.00 1.61 4.19
C LEU A 33 -3.84 1.72 5.20
N SER A 34 -2.77 2.44 4.88
CA SER A 34 -1.49 2.36 5.59
C SER A 34 -0.77 3.70 5.87
N GLY A 35 -1.39 4.85 5.58
CA GLY A 35 -0.82 6.19 5.78
C GLY A 35 -0.73 6.65 7.25
N GLY A 36 -0.08 5.86 8.09
CA GLY A 36 0.18 6.14 9.50
C GLY A 36 -0.84 5.56 10.49
N LYS A 37 -0.75 5.97 11.76
CA LYS A 37 -1.48 5.33 12.88
C LYS A 37 -3.01 5.43 12.80
N SER A 38 -3.54 6.44 12.12
CA SER A 38 -4.98 6.58 11.91
C SER A 38 -5.49 5.91 10.64
N ALA A 39 -4.63 5.22 9.89
CA ALA A 39 -5.03 4.44 8.71
C ALA A 39 -5.73 3.14 9.12
N ARG A 40 -6.54 2.59 8.21
CA ARG A 40 -7.45 1.48 8.53
C ARG A 40 -6.74 0.23 9.04
N ILE A 41 -5.63 -0.17 8.40
CA ILE A 41 -4.89 -1.38 8.78
C ILE A 41 -4.27 -1.22 10.16
N TYR A 42 -3.63 -0.09 10.45
CA TYR A 42 -3.04 0.15 11.77
C TYR A 42 -4.12 0.11 12.87
N ARG A 43 -5.19 0.89 12.67
CA ARG A 43 -6.29 0.97 13.63
C ARG A 43 -6.93 -0.40 13.87
N SER A 44 -7.23 -1.15 12.82
CA SER A 44 -7.90 -2.44 12.98
C SER A 44 -6.97 -3.53 13.53
N LEU A 45 -5.80 -3.75 12.95
CA LEU A 45 -4.97 -4.92 13.25
C LEU A 45 -4.04 -4.72 14.44
N ILE A 46 -3.61 -3.49 14.70
CA ILE A 46 -2.63 -3.16 15.75
C ILE A 46 -3.35 -2.59 16.97
N ASP A 47 -4.18 -1.55 16.81
CA ASP A 47 -4.82 -0.88 17.95
C ASP A 47 -6.04 -1.65 18.49
N GLU A 48 -6.98 -2.03 17.62
CA GLU A 48 -8.26 -2.61 18.03
C GLU A 48 -8.18 -4.13 18.26
N LYS A 49 -7.78 -4.90 17.24
CA LYS A 49 -7.73 -6.37 17.33
C LYS A 49 -6.51 -6.88 18.10
N GLN A 50 -5.42 -6.10 18.11
CA GLN A 50 -4.14 -6.48 18.70
C GLN A 50 -3.73 -7.90 18.26
N ILE A 51 -3.61 -8.08 16.94
CA ILE A 51 -3.18 -9.34 16.32
C ILE A 51 -1.88 -9.21 15.54
N ALA A 52 -1.53 -8.00 15.10
CA ALA A 52 -0.32 -7.72 14.34
C ALA A 52 0.66 -6.84 15.13
N LEU A 53 1.94 -7.19 15.07
CA LEU A 53 3.03 -6.31 15.55
C LEU A 53 3.27 -5.15 14.58
N SER A 54 3.18 -5.47 13.29
CA SER A 54 3.20 -4.50 12.20
C SER A 54 2.29 -5.01 11.09
N ALA A 55 1.62 -4.09 10.41
CA ALA A 55 0.78 -4.39 9.26
C ALA A 55 0.65 -3.15 8.40
N GLY A 56 0.48 -3.34 7.09
CA GLY A 56 0.36 -2.22 6.17
C GLY A 56 0.04 -2.63 4.74
N ALA A 57 0.01 -1.60 3.89
CA ALA A 57 -0.18 -1.70 2.46
C ALA A 57 0.85 -0.82 1.76
N GLY A 58 1.21 -1.17 0.53
CA GLY A 58 2.09 -0.39 -0.30
C GLY A 58 1.81 -0.60 -1.78
N TYR A 59 2.32 0.31 -2.59
CA TYR A 59 2.16 0.28 -4.02
C TYR A 59 3.45 0.78 -4.68
N SER A 60 3.99 0.02 -5.62
CA SER A 60 5.16 0.42 -6.39
C SER A 60 4.75 0.79 -7.80
N ASN A 61 4.62 2.09 -8.06
CA ASN A 61 4.09 2.65 -9.31
C ASN A 61 5.15 3.28 -10.24
N PHE A 62 6.31 3.66 -9.69
CA PHE A 62 7.42 4.28 -10.43
C PHE A 62 8.36 3.25 -11.09
N LEU A 63 7.79 2.23 -11.72
CA LEU A 63 8.51 1.21 -12.46
C LEU A 63 8.08 1.21 -13.91
N LYS A 64 9.02 0.89 -14.82
CA LYS A 64 8.75 0.84 -16.26
C LYS A 64 7.60 -0.10 -16.61
N TYR A 65 7.54 -1.26 -15.94
CA TYR A 65 6.49 -2.26 -16.13
C TYR A 65 5.55 -2.31 -14.92
N PRO A 66 4.29 -2.76 -15.11
CA PRO A 66 3.37 -3.05 -14.01
C PRO A 66 4.06 -3.90 -12.94
N PHE A 67 3.89 -3.50 -11.68
CA PHE A 67 4.48 -4.20 -10.54
C PHE A 67 3.37 -4.60 -9.58
N LEU A 68 3.44 -4.16 -8.32
CA LEU A 68 2.66 -4.75 -7.26
C LEU A 68 1.99 -3.68 -6.39
N PHE A 69 0.71 -3.89 -6.14
CA PHE A 69 0.06 -3.44 -4.91
C PHE A 69 0.18 -4.58 -3.91
N TYR A 70 0.57 -4.30 -2.67
CA TYR A 70 0.80 -5.35 -1.69
C TYR A 70 0.29 -4.98 -0.30
N LEU A 71 -0.08 -6.01 0.46
CA LEU A 71 -0.46 -5.98 1.86
C LEU A 71 0.54 -6.84 2.62
N TYR A 72 0.88 -6.44 3.83
CA TYR A 72 1.79 -7.22 4.66
C TYR A 72 1.42 -7.16 6.13
N GLY A 73 1.89 -8.13 6.89
CA GLY A 73 1.77 -8.10 8.34
C GLY A 73 2.66 -9.13 9.03
N THR A 74 3.10 -8.77 10.23
CA THR A 74 3.80 -9.65 11.17
C THR A 74 2.86 -9.97 12.32
N ALA A 75 2.62 -11.25 12.60
CA ALA A 75 1.78 -11.66 13.72
C ALA A 75 2.44 -11.32 15.07
N MET A 76 1.62 -10.94 16.05
CA MET A 76 2.10 -10.85 17.43
C MET A 76 2.41 -12.24 18.01
N PRO A 77 3.30 -12.32 19.02
CA PRO A 77 3.54 -13.57 19.74
C PRO A 77 2.23 -14.22 20.21
N GLY A 78 2.04 -15.50 19.89
CA GLY A 78 0.84 -16.26 20.27
C GLY A 78 -0.40 -16.02 19.40
N ARG A 79 -0.32 -15.21 18.34
CA ARG A 79 -1.39 -15.02 17.35
C ARG A 79 -1.12 -15.80 16.07
N SER A 80 -2.18 -16.20 15.37
CA SER A 80 -2.04 -16.90 14.09
C SER A 80 -1.77 -15.92 12.97
N ILE A 81 -0.93 -16.32 12.01
CA ILE A 81 -0.74 -15.54 10.78
C ILE A 81 -2.02 -15.48 9.93
N ASP A 82 -2.86 -16.52 10.02
CA ASP A 82 -4.14 -16.58 9.31
C ASP A 82 -5.12 -15.50 9.82
N GLU A 83 -5.07 -15.15 11.12
CA GLU A 83 -5.87 -14.07 11.69
C GLU A 83 -5.46 -12.71 11.10
N VAL A 84 -4.15 -12.48 10.95
CA VAL A 84 -3.59 -11.26 10.36
C VAL A 84 -3.94 -11.19 8.87
N GLU A 85 -3.74 -12.28 8.14
CA GLU A 85 -4.05 -12.38 6.71
C GLU A 85 -5.53 -12.07 6.46
N LYS A 86 -6.44 -12.74 7.18
CA LYS A 86 -7.87 -12.50 7.05
C LYS A 86 -8.23 -11.05 7.36
N ALA A 87 -7.67 -10.47 8.43
CA ALA A 87 -7.95 -9.09 8.80
C ALA A 87 -7.45 -8.07 7.77
N LEU A 88 -6.31 -8.32 7.10
CA LEU A 88 -5.84 -7.47 6.00
C LEU A 88 -6.85 -7.45 4.85
N TYR A 89 -7.38 -8.61 4.49
CA TYR A 89 -8.35 -8.73 3.41
C TYR A 89 -9.71 -8.13 3.77
N GLU A 90 -10.16 -8.29 5.01
CA GLU A 90 -11.38 -7.64 5.51
C GLU A 90 -11.34 -6.12 5.31
N GLU A 91 -10.20 -5.45 5.56
CA GLU A 91 -10.09 -4.00 5.34
C GLU A 91 -10.18 -3.62 3.86
N VAL A 92 -9.66 -4.46 2.96
CA VAL A 92 -9.82 -4.28 1.51
C VAL A 92 -11.27 -4.48 1.09
N GLU A 93 -11.94 -5.53 1.57
CA GLU A 93 -13.35 -5.79 1.24
C GLU A 93 -14.26 -4.66 1.75
N LYS A 94 -14.01 -4.13 2.96
CA LYS A 94 -14.74 -2.95 3.47
C LYS A 94 -14.64 -1.75 2.53
N ILE A 95 -13.46 -1.49 1.93
CA ILE A 95 -13.29 -0.42 0.95
C ILE A 95 -14.06 -0.72 -0.34
N LYS A 96 -14.03 -1.97 -0.80
CA LYS A 96 -14.77 -2.39 -2.02
C LYS A 96 -16.27 -2.27 -1.82
N GLU A 97 -16.80 -2.58 -0.65
CA GLU A 97 -18.23 -2.45 -0.34
C GLU A 97 -18.61 -0.98 -0.15
N HIS A 98 -17.85 -0.27 0.70
CA HIS A 98 -18.11 1.10 1.11
C HIS A 98 -16.89 1.97 0.80
N ALA A 99 -17.07 2.93 -0.11
CA ALA A 99 -16.00 3.86 -0.45
C ALA A 99 -15.45 4.55 0.81
N PRO A 100 -14.15 4.88 0.84
CA PRO A 100 -13.59 5.62 1.96
C PRO A 100 -14.28 6.98 2.13
N THR A 101 -14.18 7.55 3.31
CA THR A 101 -14.72 8.90 3.54
C THR A 101 -13.87 9.95 2.83
N GLU A 102 -14.46 11.09 2.47
CA GLU A 102 -13.74 12.24 1.92
C GLU A 102 -12.54 12.64 2.78
N ARG A 103 -12.71 12.55 4.11
CA ARG A 103 -11.66 12.88 5.07
C ARG A 103 -10.48 11.89 4.99
N GLU A 104 -10.74 10.59 4.85
CA GLU A 104 -9.68 9.59 4.70
C GLU A 104 -8.91 9.81 3.39
N VAL A 105 -9.63 10.03 2.29
CA VAL A 105 -9.05 10.31 0.97
C VAL A 105 -8.24 11.58 0.99
N GLN A 106 -8.78 12.69 1.52
CA GLN A 106 -8.07 13.96 1.59
C GLN A 106 -6.82 13.86 2.46
N LYS A 107 -6.88 13.13 3.58
CA LYS A 107 -5.70 12.87 4.40
C LYS A 107 -4.61 12.13 3.62
N ALA A 108 -4.97 11.07 2.90
CA ALA A 108 -4.02 10.31 2.08
C ALA A 108 -3.39 11.18 0.99
N LYS A 109 -4.19 11.99 0.28
CA LYS A 109 -3.72 12.94 -0.74
C LYS A 109 -2.74 13.96 -0.15
N ASN A 110 -3.05 14.54 1.00
CA ASN A 110 -2.18 15.48 1.68
C ASN A 110 -0.83 14.84 2.06
N GLN A 111 -0.83 13.57 2.50
CA GLN A 111 0.40 12.88 2.84
C GLN A 111 1.27 12.63 1.60
N ILE A 112 0.68 12.15 0.51
CA ILE A 112 1.40 11.93 -0.76
C ILE A 112 1.98 13.25 -1.29
N GLU A 113 1.19 14.33 -1.25
CA GLU A 113 1.65 15.65 -1.66
C GLU A 113 2.78 16.19 -0.77
N THR A 114 2.68 15.99 0.55
CA THR A 114 3.73 16.36 1.50
C THR A 114 5.01 15.57 1.24
N ASP A 115 4.92 14.26 1.08
CA ASP A 115 6.07 13.38 0.86
C ASP A 115 6.77 13.74 -0.46
N PHE A 116 6.00 14.03 -1.50
CA PHE A 116 6.54 14.46 -2.80
C PHE A 116 7.22 15.82 -2.72
N ILE A 117 6.59 16.82 -2.09
CA ILE A 117 7.15 18.18 -1.97
C ILE A 117 8.39 18.18 -1.07
N MET A 118 8.33 17.56 0.11
CA MET A 118 9.47 17.48 1.03
C MET A 118 10.63 16.68 0.44
N GLY A 119 10.33 15.68 -0.39
CA GLY A 119 11.36 14.95 -1.14
C GLY A 119 12.19 15.88 -2.04
N GLN A 120 11.61 16.97 -2.55
CA GLN A 120 12.32 17.91 -3.40
C GLN A 120 13.43 18.67 -2.69
N ASP A 121 13.49 18.69 -1.35
CA ASP A 121 14.63 19.29 -0.62
C ASP A 121 15.91 18.43 -0.75
N SER A 122 15.79 17.18 -1.21
CA SER A 122 16.90 16.26 -1.40
C SER A 122 17.31 16.18 -2.86
N ILE A 123 18.56 16.59 -3.17
CA ILE A 123 19.14 16.41 -4.52
C ILE A 123 19.13 14.94 -4.94
N PHE A 124 19.36 14.03 -4.00
CA PHE A 124 19.30 12.59 -4.26
C PHE A 124 17.90 12.17 -4.71
N PHE A 125 16.86 12.58 -3.98
CA PHE A 125 15.48 12.23 -4.32
C PHE A 125 15.06 12.87 -5.64
N GLN A 126 15.44 14.12 -5.90
CA GLN A 126 15.19 14.76 -7.19
C GLN A 126 15.83 13.97 -8.34
N ALA A 127 17.09 13.57 -8.22
CA ALA A 127 17.79 12.79 -9.23
C ALA A 127 17.16 11.39 -9.43
N GLU A 128 16.77 10.74 -8.33
CA GLU A 128 16.06 9.46 -8.36
C GLU A 128 14.73 9.58 -9.10
N MET A 129 13.91 10.58 -8.77
CA MET A 129 12.61 10.79 -9.41
C MET A 129 12.73 11.11 -10.89
N ILE A 130 13.70 11.96 -11.28
CA ILE A 130 13.99 12.23 -12.70
C ILE A 130 14.34 10.92 -13.41
N GLY A 131 15.25 10.12 -12.84
CA GLY A 131 15.65 8.83 -13.41
C GLY A 131 14.49 7.85 -13.55
N MET A 132 13.65 7.72 -12.51
CA MET A 132 12.48 6.84 -12.53
C MET A 132 11.48 7.24 -13.62
N PHE A 133 11.14 8.52 -13.72
CA PHE A 133 10.19 8.99 -14.74
C PHE A 133 10.78 8.93 -16.16
N GLU A 134 12.07 9.18 -16.33
CA GLU A 134 12.75 9.00 -17.63
C GLU A 134 12.74 7.53 -18.08
N MET A 135 12.94 6.59 -17.16
CA MET A 135 12.83 5.15 -17.46
C MET A 135 11.43 4.72 -17.88
N ILE A 136 10.39 5.41 -17.38
CA ILE A 136 8.99 5.16 -17.70
C ILE A 136 8.62 5.78 -19.06
N GLY A 137 9.11 6.97 -19.36
CA GLY A 137 8.98 7.57 -20.70
C GLY A 137 9.47 9.01 -20.86
N ASP A 138 9.24 9.89 -19.87
CA ASP A 138 9.70 11.28 -19.89
C ASP A 138 9.73 11.80 -18.44
N TRP A 139 10.87 12.35 -18.01
CA TRP A 139 11.02 12.93 -16.67
C TRP A 139 9.96 14.00 -16.34
N ARG A 140 9.39 14.70 -17.33
CA ARG A 140 8.36 15.74 -17.14
C ARG A 140 7.02 15.18 -16.68
N LEU A 141 6.79 13.87 -16.81
CA LEU A 141 5.60 13.22 -16.27
C LEU A 141 5.46 13.38 -14.75
N LYS A 142 6.57 13.63 -14.04
CA LYS A 142 6.57 13.95 -12.61
C LYS A 142 5.71 15.17 -12.27
N ASP A 143 5.62 16.14 -13.18
CA ASP A 143 4.91 17.39 -12.92
C ASP A 143 3.39 17.19 -12.93
N LYS A 144 2.90 16.14 -13.61
CA LYS A 144 1.48 15.76 -13.65
C LYS A 144 1.07 14.82 -12.51
N TYR A 145 2.02 14.29 -11.76
CA TYR A 145 1.75 13.29 -10.73
C TYR A 145 0.81 13.81 -9.65
N LEU A 146 1.14 14.98 -9.08
CA LEU A 146 0.33 15.59 -8.04
C LEU A 146 -1.04 16.05 -8.53
N GLU A 147 -1.14 16.47 -9.80
CA GLU A 147 -2.43 16.80 -10.41
C GLU A 147 -3.35 15.56 -10.43
N GLY A 148 -2.82 14.42 -10.90
CA GLY A 148 -3.56 13.16 -10.91
C GLY A 148 -4.00 12.70 -9.52
N VAL A 149 -3.13 12.83 -8.50
CA VAL A 149 -3.47 12.52 -7.11
C VAL A 149 -4.55 13.45 -6.57
N ARG A 150 -4.49 14.75 -6.88
CA ARG A 150 -5.48 15.76 -6.45
C ARG A 150 -6.86 15.53 -7.05
N GLU A 151 -6.98 14.90 -8.20
CA GLU A 151 -8.26 14.57 -8.83
C GLU A 151 -8.95 13.33 -8.26
N VAL A 152 -8.24 12.49 -7.50
CA VAL A 152 -8.79 11.24 -6.96
C VAL A 152 -9.97 11.52 -6.02
N THR A 153 -11.08 10.83 -6.29
CA THR A 153 -12.29 10.78 -5.46
C THR A 153 -12.37 9.47 -4.66
N PRO A 154 -13.21 9.37 -3.62
CA PRO A 154 -13.40 8.10 -2.94
C PRO A 154 -14.03 7.01 -3.80
N GLY A 155 -14.83 7.40 -4.81
CA GLY A 155 -15.35 6.47 -5.81
C GLY A 155 -14.22 5.80 -6.59
N ASP A 156 -13.24 6.59 -7.04
CA ASP A 156 -12.08 6.07 -7.76
C ASP A 156 -11.26 5.09 -6.90
N VAL A 157 -11.09 5.40 -5.61
CA VAL A 157 -10.37 4.52 -4.66
C VAL A 157 -11.07 3.18 -4.51
N ARG A 158 -12.40 3.17 -4.32
CA ARG A 158 -13.20 1.93 -4.28
C ARG A 158 -13.09 1.16 -5.59
N ASP A 159 -13.24 1.85 -6.71
CA ASP A 159 -13.31 1.21 -8.01
C ASP A 159 -11.93 0.64 -8.41
N ALA A 160 -10.84 1.29 -8.04
CA ALA A 160 -9.48 0.74 -8.13
C ALA A 160 -9.31 -0.51 -7.26
N ALA A 161 -9.77 -0.48 -6.00
CA ALA A 161 -9.73 -1.66 -5.13
C ALA A 161 -10.50 -2.85 -5.74
N ARG A 162 -11.70 -2.61 -6.29
CA ARG A 162 -12.51 -3.63 -6.98
C ARG A 162 -11.82 -4.18 -8.24
N LYS A 163 -11.17 -3.31 -9.01
CA LYS A 163 -10.54 -3.67 -10.29
C LYS A 163 -9.25 -4.48 -10.12
N TYR A 164 -8.44 -4.15 -9.12
CA TYR A 164 -7.08 -4.69 -9.02
C TYR A 164 -6.87 -5.69 -7.88
N LEU A 165 -7.53 -5.51 -6.73
CA LEU A 165 -7.27 -6.33 -5.54
C LEU A 165 -8.19 -7.57 -5.53
N ILE A 166 -8.14 -8.36 -6.60
CA ILE A 166 -9.01 -9.53 -6.80
C ILE A 166 -8.36 -10.78 -6.19
N GLU A 167 -9.11 -11.58 -5.45
CA GLU A 167 -8.64 -12.79 -4.77
C GLU A 167 -7.95 -13.77 -5.73
N ASP A 168 -8.57 -14.10 -6.88
CA ASP A 168 -7.98 -14.99 -7.89
C ASP A 168 -6.67 -14.47 -8.52
N LYS A 169 -6.37 -13.18 -8.34
CA LYS A 169 -5.14 -12.53 -8.83
C LYS A 169 -4.15 -12.22 -7.71
N ARG A 170 -4.42 -12.69 -6.50
CA ARG A 170 -3.58 -12.51 -5.32
C ARG A 170 -2.52 -13.61 -5.26
N THR A 171 -1.27 -13.20 -5.09
CA THR A 171 -0.18 -14.11 -4.71
C THR A 171 0.14 -13.90 -3.25
N VAL A 172 0.18 -14.98 -2.46
CA VAL A 172 0.45 -14.94 -1.01
C VAL A 172 1.75 -15.67 -0.71
N GLY A 173 2.64 -15.00 0.03
CA GLY A 173 3.83 -15.59 0.62
C GLY A 173 3.76 -15.52 2.15
N ILE A 174 3.95 -16.65 2.81
CA ILE A 174 3.96 -16.74 4.27
C ILE A 174 5.32 -17.25 4.73
N LEU A 175 5.96 -16.50 5.62
CA LEU A 175 7.13 -16.94 6.37
C LEU A 175 6.65 -17.61 7.66
N ILE A 176 6.97 -18.89 7.81
CA ILE A 176 6.77 -19.65 9.05
C ILE A 176 8.13 -19.82 9.74
N PRO A 177 8.33 -19.25 10.94
CA PRO A 177 9.52 -19.47 11.75
C PRO A 177 9.75 -20.95 12.03
N LEU A 178 11.00 -21.39 11.94
CA LEU A 178 11.37 -22.70 12.45
C LEU A 178 11.30 -22.65 13.97
N LYS A 179 10.58 -23.59 14.60
CA LYS A 179 10.67 -23.75 16.04
C LYS A 179 12.11 -24.17 16.37
N LYS A 180 12.80 -23.39 17.21
CA LYS A 180 14.04 -23.87 17.82
C LYS A 180 13.71 -25.15 18.58
N SER A 181 14.33 -26.26 18.20
CA SER A 181 14.41 -27.44 19.06
C SER A 181 15.16 -27.03 20.32
N GLU A 182 14.51 -27.15 21.47
CA GLU A 182 15.16 -27.06 22.79
C GLU A 182 16.23 -28.14 22.98
#